data_AF-A0A2N8NWF1-F1
#
_entry.id   AF-A0A2N8NWF1-F1
#
_cell.length_a   1.000
_cell.length_b   1.000
_cell.length_c   1.000
_cell.angle_alpha   90.00
_cell.angle_beta   90.00
_cell.angle_gamma   90.00
#
_symmetry.space_group_name_H-M   'P 1'
#
loop_
_entity.id
_entity.type
_entity.pdbx_description
1 polymer ?
#
loop_
_entity_poly.entity_id
_entity_poly.type
_entity_poly.pdbx_seq_one_letter_code
_entity_poly.pdbx_strand_id
1 'polypeptide(L)'
;MPSIRRPALAAAVLSAALALTATACGPSEDKAAGGDKPSASAAQTGDDVIQLPKNLPSSLKDLDKWKNGAWKNWDKDQWLREARDFINPMIKGHWKPDTMKDARSSDKTLTSKGAPGAAPGASGDQGVTDPEPNPVQAKSVELPYHNYAAPVGKVFFDSPEGHMVCSATVVKDPAHPGKSNMVWTAGHCVHAGKKGGWYRNIAFVPSYNDKGLPGAQVNTAPVQDVAPYGVWWADWAQTSGQWITQGSETGGAGAPYDFAVLHVKPEAGAGKSLEETVGNALTVDFNAPQVKSIQSMGAWGYPAAPPFDGQKMYDCVDRPGRLTIEPSQPTMYRIGCTMTGGSSGGGWFAKRDGKVVLVSNTSIGPSDSTWLAGPRLGTEAKGVYDALSQKFAKR
;
A
#
# COMPACT_ATOMS: atom_id res chain seq x y z
N MET A 1 -11.30 -55.43 -57.70
CA MET A 1 -9.90 -55.04 -57.41
C MET A 1 -9.93 -53.70 -56.70
N PRO A 2 -9.10 -53.40 -55.67
CA PRO A 2 -7.94 -54.14 -55.15
C PRO A 2 -8.11 -54.64 -53.69
N SER A 3 -7.22 -55.55 -53.30
CA SER A 3 -7.09 -56.14 -51.95
C SER A 3 -5.97 -55.45 -51.17
N ILE A 4 -6.08 -55.29 -49.85
CA ILE A 4 -4.91 -55.20 -48.96
C ILE A 4 -5.17 -55.97 -47.66
N ARG A 5 -4.27 -56.91 -47.37
CA ARG A 5 -4.18 -57.78 -46.19
C ARG A 5 -3.57 -57.03 -44.98
N ARG A 6 -3.90 -57.46 -43.75
CA ARG A 6 -3.11 -57.22 -42.53
C ARG A 6 -3.07 -58.48 -41.65
N PRO A 7 -1.87 -58.95 -41.27
CA PRO A 7 -1.59 -59.57 -39.97
C PRO A 7 -0.47 -58.75 -39.26
N ALA A 8 -0.05 -58.87 -38.00
CA ALA A 8 -0.24 -59.81 -36.90
C ALA A 8 0.38 -59.21 -35.60
N LEU A 9 -0.15 -59.66 -34.45
CA LEU A 9 0.53 -60.10 -33.20
C LEU A 9 1.33 -59.15 -32.25
N ALA A 10 0.77 -59.06 -31.03
CA ALA A 10 1.30 -59.17 -29.65
C ALA A 10 2.77 -58.91 -29.26
N ALA A 11 2.96 -58.13 -28.19
CA ALA A 11 4.03 -58.21 -27.17
C ALA A 11 3.50 -57.56 -25.86
N ALA A 12 3.24 -58.32 -24.78
CA ALA A 12 4.14 -58.79 -23.72
C ALA A 12 4.51 -57.72 -22.67
N VAL A 13 3.99 -57.93 -21.45
CA VAL A 13 4.21 -57.19 -20.19
C VAL A 13 5.49 -57.72 -19.52
N LEU A 14 6.28 -56.86 -18.85
CA LEU A 14 7.22 -57.27 -17.80
C LEU A 14 7.48 -56.15 -16.79
N SER A 15 7.15 -56.46 -15.54
CA SER A 15 7.41 -55.70 -14.32
C SER A 15 8.83 -55.97 -13.81
N ALA A 16 9.51 -54.96 -13.24
CA ALA A 16 10.73 -55.17 -12.47
C ALA A 16 10.65 -54.42 -11.13
N ALA A 17 10.74 -55.20 -10.04
CA ALA A 17 10.76 -54.74 -8.66
C ALA A 17 12.20 -54.34 -8.26
N LEU A 18 12.34 -53.23 -7.53
CA LEU A 18 13.59 -52.85 -6.85
C LEU A 18 13.74 -53.65 -5.55
N ALA A 19 14.87 -54.33 -5.40
CA ALA A 19 15.35 -54.85 -4.13
C ALA A 19 16.45 -53.93 -3.59
N LEU A 20 16.26 -53.41 -2.38
CA LEU A 20 17.28 -52.71 -1.59
C LEU A 20 18.15 -53.74 -0.87
N THR A 21 19.47 -53.57 -0.94
CA THR A 21 20.40 -54.18 0.02
C THR A 21 21.27 -53.08 0.64
N ALA A 22 21.12 -52.92 1.95
CA ALA A 22 22.01 -52.17 2.81
C ALA A 22 22.99 -53.15 3.45
N THR A 23 24.28 -52.82 3.47
CA THR A 23 25.19 -53.29 4.53
C THR A 23 26.15 -52.17 4.91
N ALA A 24 26.30 -52.01 6.22
CA ALA A 24 27.18 -51.08 6.90
C ALA A 24 28.48 -51.78 7.34
N CYS A 25 29.56 -51.02 7.51
CA CYS A 25 30.56 -51.08 8.59
C CYS A 25 31.85 -50.33 8.18
N GLY A 26 32.33 -49.40 9.01
CA GLY A 26 33.72 -48.88 8.98
C GLY A 26 34.64 -49.72 9.88
N PRO A 27 35.73 -49.18 10.49
CA PRO A 27 36.59 -48.02 10.17
C PRO A 27 38.10 -48.41 10.11
N SER A 28 39.02 -47.51 9.68
CA SER A 28 40.46 -47.46 10.07
C SER A 28 41.20 -46.26 9.43
N GLU A 29 42.23 -45.78 10.11
CA GLU A 29 42.88 -44.46 10.03
C GLU A 29 44.06 -44.33 9.02
N ASP A 30 44.40 -43.05 8.76
CA ASP A 30 45.76 -42.46 8.65
C ASP A 30 46.50 -42.17 7.30
N LYS A 31 46.77 -40.85 7.16
CA LYS A 31 47.92 -40.10 6.58
C LYS A 31 48.13 -39.90 5.06
N ALA A 32 47.87 -38.64 4.68
CA ALA A 32 48.75 -37.62 4.06
C ALA A 32 49.60 -37.95 2.80
N ALA A 33 49.36 -37.19 1.72
CA ALA A 33 50.34 -36.33 1.03
C ALA A 33 49.71 -35.65 -0.21
N GLY A 34 50.01 -34.36 -0.40
CA GLY A 34 49.57 -33.58 -1.57
C GLY A 34 50.45 -33.79 -2.81
N GLY A 35 49.89 -33.44 -3.98
CA GLY A 35 50.57 -33.39 -5.27
C GLY A 35 49.61 -32.96 -6.40
N ASP A 36 50.06 -32.03 -7.25
CA ASP A 36 49.32 -31.16 -8.16
C ASP A 36 48.70 -31.79 -9.44
N LYS A 37 47.51 -31.25 -9.82
CA LYS A 37 46.91 -30.96 -11.16
C LYS A 37 46.73 -32.09 -12.23
N PRO A 38 45.89 -31.87 -13.28
CA PRO A 38 44.67 -31.06 -13.41
C PRO A 38 43.46 -31.91 -13.87
N SER A 39 42.25 -31.62 -13.41
CA SER A 39 41.02 -32.25 -13.94
C SER A 39 40.17 -31.28 -14.75
N ALA A 40 39.48 -31.86 -15.72
CA ALA A 40 38.88 -31.28 -16.89
C ALA A 40 37.73 -30.28 -16.63
N SER A 41 37.55 -29.44 -17.64
CA SER A 41 36.42 -28.54 -17.91
C SER A 41 35.06 -29.00 -17.36
N ALA A 42 34.41 -28.10 -16.63
CA ALA A 42 32.96 -28.05 -16.54
C ALA A 42 32.52 -26.58 -16.67
N ALA A 43 31.61 -26.36 -17.61
CA ALA A 43 31.04 -25.06 -17.96
C ALA A 43 30.39 -24.38 -16.75
N GLN A 44 30.77 -23.13 -16.49
CA GLN A 44 30.01 -22.22 -15.63
C GLN A 44 28.94 -21.54 -16.48
N THR A 45 27.73 -22.10 -16.47
CA THR A 45 26.50 -21.33 -16.65
C THR A 45 26.27 -20.56 -15.35
N GLY A 46 26.38 -19.23 -15.42
CA GLY A 46 25.98 -18.36 -14.33
C GLY A 46 24.47 -18.41 -14.17
N ASP A 47 24.02 -18.87 -13.01
CA ASP A 47 22.68 -18.61 -12.49
C ASP A 47 22.85 -17.76 -11.22
N ASP A 48 22.48 -16.49 -11.33
CA ASP A 48 22.22 -15.62 -10.19
C ASP A 48 21.05 -16.21 -9.39
N VAL A 49 21.38 -16.88 -8.29
CA VAL A 49 20.40 -17.34 -7.31
C VAL A 49 19.90 -16.13 -6.54
N ILE A 50 18.83 -15.51 -7.04
CA ILE A 50 17.96 -14.64 -6.25
C ILE A 50 17.34 -15.51 -5.15
N GLN A 51 17.83 -15.38 -3.92
CA GLN A 51 17.17 -15.96 -2.76
C GLN A 51 15.83 -15.24 -2.52
N LEU A 52 14.75 -15.86 -2.98
CA LEU A 52 13.39 -15.46 -2.65
C LEU A 52 13.04 -15.88 -1.21
N PRO A 53 12.32 -15.04 -0.44
CA PRO A 53 11.82 -15.40 0.90
C PRO A 53 11.02 -16.70 0.90
N LYS A 54 11.18 -17.52 1.95
CA LYS A 54 10.76 -18.93 2.00
C LYS A 54 9.25 -19.20 1.93
N ASN A 55 8.37 -18.19 1.87
CA ASN A 55 6.90 -18.37 1.91
C ASN A 55 6.12 -17.49 0.90
N LEU A 56 6.69 -17.18 -0.27
CA LEU A 56 5.87 -16.76 -1.42
C LEU A 56 5.17 -17.98 -2.04
N PRO A 57 4.05 -17.84 -2.79
CA PRO A 57 3.53 -18.89 -3.65
C PRO A 57 4.66 -19.36 -4.58
N SER A 58 5.25 -20.52 -4.26
CA SER A 58 6.58 -20.92 -4.70
C SER A 58 6.54 -21.77 -5.97
N SER A 59 5.59 -21.53 -6.86
CA SER A 59 5.59 -22.14 -8.19
C SER A 59 5.06 -21.16 -9.23
N LEU A 60 5.65 -21.18 -10.44
CA LEU A 60 5.12 -20.45 -11.60
C LEU A 60 3.62 -20.71 -11.80
N LYS A 61 3.17 -21.93 -11.47
CA LYS A 61 1.76 -22.33 -11.54
C LYS A 61 0.85 -21.54 -10.60
N ASP A 62 1.32 -21.15 -9.42
CA ASP A 62 0.50 -20.40 -8.46
C ASP A 62 0.43 -18.91 -8.83
N LEU A 63 1.51 -18.35 -9.38
CA LEU A 63 1.49 -17.03 -10.02
C LEU A 63 0.57 -17.00 -11.25
N ASP A 64 0.58 -18.06 -12.06
CA ASP A 64 -0.30 -18.19 -13.22
C ASP A 64 -1.77 -18.30 -12.80
N LYS A 65 -2.08 -19.12 -11.79
CA LYS A 65 -3.43 -19.16 -11.18
C LYS A 65 -3.84 -17.80 -10.63
N TRP A 66 -2.93 -17.08 -9.98
CA TRP A 66 -3.18 -15.75 -9.47
C TRP A 66 -3.54 -14.79 -10.59
N LYS A 67 -2.71 -14.68 -11.63
CA LYS A 67 -2.99 -13.88 -12.83
C LYS A 67 -4.30 -14.26 -13.50
N ASN A 68 -4.68 -15.54 -13.45
CA ASN A 68 -5.93 -16.08 -13.99
C ASN A 68 -7.14 -15.94 -13.05
N GLY A 69 -7.06 -15.08 -12.02
CA GLY A 69 -8.21 -14.65 -11.24
C GLY A 69 -8.33 -15.27 -9.84
N ALA A 70 -7.36 -16.04 -9.36
CA ALA A 70 -7.39 -16.56 -7.99
C ALA A 70 -7.39 -15.45 -6.93
N TRP A 71 -6.90 -14.24 -7.27
CA TRP A 71 -6.96 -13.06 -6.40
C TRP A 71 -8.39 -12.62 -6.03
N LYS A 72 -9.41 -13.07 -6.78
CA LYS A 72 -10.82 -12.80 -6.48
C LYS A 72 -11.38 -13.69 -5.36
N ASN A 73 -10.66 -14.74 -4.98
CA ASN A 73 -11.10 -15.64 -3.92
C ASN A 73 -10.73 -15.08 -2.54
N TRP A 74 -11.72 -14.60 -1.80
CA TRP A 74 -11.58 -14.03 -0.46
C TRP A 74 -12.02 -15.02 0.65
N ASP A 75 -11.76 -16.33 0.47
CA ASP A 75 -11.95 -17.29 1.54
C ASP A 75 -11.32 -16.79 2.84
N LYS A 76 -12.14 -16.62 3.89
CA LYS A 76 -11.75 -15.88 5.09
C LYS A 76 -10.59 -16.55 5.83
N ASP A 77 -10.58 -17.87 5.89
CA ASP A 77 -9.52 -18.62 6.57
C ASP A 77 -8.22 -18.55 5.76
N GLN A 78 -8.29 -18.64 4.42
CA GLN A 78 -7.13 -18.46 3.56
C GLN A 78 -6.60 -17.02 3.61
N TRP A 79 -7.47 -16.01 3.52
CA TRP A 79 -7.10 -14.60 3.57
C TRP A 79 -6.46 -14.20 4.91
N LEU A 80 -6.98 -14.73 6.03
CA LEU A 80 -6.39 -14.53 7.37
C LEU A 80 -5.11 -15.36 7.58
N ARG A 81 -4.96 -16.52 6.92
CA ARG A 81 -3.72 -17.33 6.96
C ARG A 81 -2.60 -16.70 6.11
N GLU A 82 -2.94 -16.18 4.93
CA GLU A 82 -2.06 -15.41 4.04
C GLU A 82 -1.69 -14.05 4.65
N ALA A 83 -2.44 -13.55 5.64
CA ALA A 83 -2.15 -12.27 6.31
C ALA A 83 -0.77 -12.18 6.98
N ARG A 84 -0.06 -13.31 7.15
CA ARG A 84 1.30 -13.34 7.69
C ARG A 84 2.35 -12.76 6.74
N ASP A 85 2.14 -12.87 5.43
CA ASP A 85 3.07 -12.40 4.41
C ASP A 85 2.30 -11.59 3.35
N PHE A 86 2.60 -10.30 3.23
CA PHE A 86 2.00 -9.45 2.19
C PHE A 86 2.35 -9.98 0.80
N ILE A 87 1.34 -10.32 0.00
CA ILE A 87 1.49 -10.86 -1.37
C ILE A 87 0.74 -9.94 -2.35
N ASN A 88 1.49 -9.32 -3.26
CA ASN A 88 0.94 -8.41 -4.26
C ASN A 88 1.66 -8.56 -5.61
N PRO A 89 1.49 -9.69 -6.33
CA PRO A 89 2.11 -9.87 -7.62
C PRO A 89 1.52 -8.89 -8.64
N MET A 90 2.38 -8.31 -9.47
CA MET A 90 1.97 -7.41 -10.54
C MET A 90 1.15 -8.15 -11.60
N ILE A 91 -0.05 -7.64 -11.87
CA ILE A 91 -0.93 -8.10 -12.95
C ILE A 91 -1.00 -6.99 -13.99
N LYS A 92 -0.16 -7.09 -15.02
CA LYS A 92 -0.04 -6.06 -16.05
C LYS A 92 -1.41 -5.68 -16.64
N GLY A 93 -1.73 -4.39 -16.64
CA GLY A 93 -2.98 -3.87 -17.19
C GLY A 93 -4.23 -4.18 -16.36
N HIS A 94 -4.07 -4.66 -15.12
CA HIS A 94 -5.18 -4.77 -14.18
C HIS A 94 -5.74 -3.39 -13.82
N TRP A 95 -4.85 -2.43 -13.53
CA TRP A 95 -5.20 -1.02 -13.38
C TRP A 95 -5.04 -0.31 -14.72
N LYS A 96 -6.17 -0.07 -15.38
CA LYS A 96 -6.29 0.71 -16.61
C LYS A 96 -7.47 1.68 -16.44
N PRO A 97 -7.67 2.67 -17.32
CA PRO A 97 -8.57 3.78 -17.04
C PRO A 97 -10.01 3.40 -16.68
N ASP A 98 -10.56 2.32 -17.24
CA ASP A 98 -11.91 1.82 -16.88
C ASP A 98 -11.98 1.28 -15.44
N THR A 99 -11.06 0.40 -15.03
CA THR A 99 -11.00 -0.17 -13.68
C THR A 99 -10.64 0.88 -12.64
N MET A 100 -9.82 1.87 -13.01
CA MET A 100 -9.51 3.02 -12.16
C MET A 100 -10.73 3.91 -11.92
N LYS A 101 -11.53 4.19 -12.96
CA LYS A 101 -12.72 5.03 -12.80
C LYS A 101 -13.81 4.35 -11.95
N ASP A 102 -13.99 3.05 -12.14
CA ASP A 102 -15.08 2.31 -11.51
C ASP A 102 -14.78 1.91 -10.05
N ALA A 103 -13.53 2.08 -9.61
CA ALA A 103 -13.11 1.83 -8.23
C ALA A 103 -13.74 2.83 -7.25
N ARG A 104 -14.20 2.34 -6.10
CA ARG A 104 -15.06 3.09 -5.16
C ARG A 104 -14.38 3.29 -3.82
N SER A 105 -14.86 4.23 -3.00
CA SER A 105 -14.39 4.36 -1.63
C SER A 105 -15.14 3.45 -0.67
N SER A 106 -14.47 2.99 0.38
CA SER A 106 -15.12 2.52 1.60
C SER A 106 -15.21 3.71 2.55
N ASP A 107 -16.43 4.07 2.93
CA ASP A 107 -16.66 5.19 3.83
C ASP A 107 -16.42 4.74 5.27
N LYS A 108 -15.18 4.85 5.74
CA LYS A 108 -14.88 4.73 7.17
C LYS A 108 -15.43 5.95 7.88
N THR A 109 -16.63 5.79 8.43
CA THR A 109 -17.38 6.88 9.05
C THR A 109 -17.63 6.62 10.53
N LEU A 110 -17.64 7.70 11.31
CA LEU A 110 -18.26 7.68 12.63
C LEU A 110 -19.79 7.74 12.45
N THR A 111 -20.49 6.75 13.01
CA THR A 111 -21.96 6.66 12.97
C THR A 111 -22.64 7.55 14.01
N SER A 112 -21.88 8.15 14.94
CA SER A 112 -22.40 9.05 15.98
C SER A 112 -21.77 10.45 15.89
N LYS A 113 -22.61 11.49 15.94
CA LYS A 113 -22.24 12.94 16.01
C LYS A 113 -21.57 13.35 17.34
N GLY A 114 -20.71 12.51 17.89
CA GLY A 114 -20.05 12.78 19.15
C GLY A 114 -18.94 11.80 19.40
N ALA A 115 -17.70 12.29 19.42
CA ALA A 115 -16.64 11.61 20.13
C ALA A 115 -16.94 11.70 21.64
N PRO A 116 -16.71 10.64 22.43
CA PRO A 116 -16.84 10.72 23.89
C PRO A 116 -16.04 11.91 24.43
N GLY A 117 -16.70 12.71 25.27
CA GLY A 117 -16.17 13.94 25.84
C GLY A 117 -14.91 13.75 26.68
N ALA A 118 -14.17 14.85 26.82
CA ALA A 118 -12.84 14.95 27.43
C ALA A 118 -12.72 14.29 28.82
N ALA A 119 -11.59 13.61 29.04
CA ALA A 119 -11.10 13.36 30.39
C ALA A 119 -10.33 14.60 30.89
N PRO A 120 -10.63 15.17 32.07
CA PRO A 120 -9.81 16.23 32.64
C PRO A 120 -8.52 15.61 33.21
N GLY A 121 -7.36 16.11 32.77
CA GLY A 121 -6.09 15.87 33.50
C GLY A 121 -4.82 15.59 32.68
N ALA A 122 -4.85 15.59 31.35
CA ALA A 122 -3.63 15.36 30.57
C ALA A 122 -2.89 16.67 30.25
N SER A 123 -1.60 16.73 30.57
CA SER A 123 -0.72 17.81 30.13
C SER A 123 -0.57 17.80 28.61
N GLY A 124 -0.86 18.92 27.93
CA GLY A 124 -0.73 19.04 26.47
C GLY A 124 -2.03 18.74 25.72
N ASP A 125 -1.92 18.10 24.55
CA ASP A 125 -3.05 17.83 23.65
C ASP A 125 -3.76 16.50 23.91
N GLN A 126 -3.14 15.61 24.69
CA GLN A 126 -3.61 14.24 24.90
C GLN A 126 -4.98 14.20 25.58
N GLY A 127 -5.87 13.31 25.15
CA GLY A 127 -7.18 13.10 25.78
C GLY A 127 -8.19 14.23 25.57
N VAL A 128 -7.83 15.28 24.82
CA VAL A 128 -8.69 16.44 24.58
C VAL A 128 -9.42 16.32 23.24
N THR A 129 -10.68 16.74 23.22
CA THR A 129 -11.47 16.94 22.01
C THR A 129 -11.95 18.38 21.99
N ASP A 130 -11.59 19.12 20.95
CA ASP A 130 -12.07 20.50 20.74
C ASP A 130 -13.52 20.47 20.18
N PRO A 131 -14.22 21.60 20.05
CA PRO A 131 -15.47 21.66 19.28
C PRO A 131 -15.27 21.24 17.82
N GLU A 132 -16.31 20.72 17.18
CA GLU A 132 -16.26 20.43 15.74
C GLU A 132 -15.97 21.71 14.95
N PRO A 133 -15.04 21.67 13.98
CA PRO A 133 -14.77 22.82 13.14
C PRO A 133 -15.96 23.08 12.20
N ASN A 134 -16.06 24.32 11.72
CA ASN A 134 -17.00 24.61 10.64
C ASN A 134 -16.58 23.84 9.37
N PRO A 135 -17.53 23.30 8.58
CA PRO A 135 -17.19 22.64 7.33
C PRO A 135 -16.43 23.56 6.38
N VAL A 136 -15.31 23.09 5.85
CA VAL A 136 -14.54 23.78 4.80
C VAL A 136 -14.81 23.08 3.48
N GLN A 137 -15.32 23.83 2.51
CA GLN A 137 -15.58 23.29 1.18
C GLN A 137 -14.25 22.88 0.51
N ALA A 138 -14.14 21.62 0.12
CA ALA A 138 -12.99 21.11 -0.61
C ALA A 138 -12.83 21.85 -1.95
N LYS A 139 -11.62 22.30 -2.24
CA LYS A 139 -11.27 23.03 -3.46
C LYS A 139 -10.55 22.10 -4.43
N SER A 140 -10.84 22.20 -5.71
CA SER A 140 -10.05 21.49 -6.72
C SER A 140 -8.64 22.04 -6.71
N VAL A 141 -7.65 21.15 -6.69
CA VAL A 141 -6.24 21.53 -6.83
C VAL A 141 -6.01 22.08 -8.24
N GLU A 142 -5.08 23.02 -8.36
CA GLU A 142 -4.72 23.64 -9.64
C GLU A 142 -4.02 22.63 -10.58
N LEU A 143 -4.27 22.78 -11.88
CA LEU A 143 -3.78 21.88 -12.92
C LEU A 143 -2.59 22.51 -13.68
N PRO A 144 -1.63 21.71 -14.16
CA PRO A 144 -1.54 20.27 -13.94
C PRO A 144 -1.02 19.93 -12.54
N TYR A 145 -1.53 18.86 -11.92
CA TYR A 145 -1.22 18.55 -10.51
C TYR A 145 0.28 18.42 -10.22
N HIS A 146 1.09 17.97 -11.17
CA HIS A 146 2.54 17.87 -10.98
C HIS A 146 3.24 19.22 -10.69
N ASN A 147 2.63 20.35 -11.02
CA ASN A 147 3.18 21.67 -10.69
C ASN A 147 2.78 22.16 -9.29
N TYR A 148 1.69 21.63 -8.73
CA TYR A 148 1.06 22.18 -7.50
C TYR A 148 1.02 21.19 -6.33
N ALA A 149 0.98 19.89 -6.61
CA ALA A 149 0.87 18.82 -5.63
C ALA A 149 1.49 17.50 -6.14
N ALA A 150 2.60 17.55 -6.87
CA ALA A 150 3.24 16.39 -7.52
C ALA A 150 3.37 15.12 -6.66
N PRO A 151 3.73 15.22 -5.37
CA PRO A 151 3.86 14.04 -4.50
C PRO A 151 2.54 13.36 -4.16
N VAL A 152 1.38 14.00 -4.40
CA VAL A 152 0.08 13.41 -4.10
C VAL A 152 -0.39 12.55 -5.28
N GLY A 153 -0.99 11.42 -4.97
CA GLY A 153 -1.57 10.53 -5.97
C GLY A 153 -2.71 9.69 -5.43
N LYS A 154 -3.25 8.85 -6.31
CA LYS A 154 -4.38 7.97 -6.02
C LYS A 154 -3.89 6.54 -5.80
N VAL A 155 -4.46 5.85 -4.83
CA VAL A 155 -4.21 4.43 -4.55
C VAL A 155 -5.40 3.63 -5.05
N PHE A 156 -5.12 2.52 -5.71
CA PHE A 156 -6.09 1.54 -6.17
C PHE A 156 -5.77 0.19 -5.54
N PHE A 157 -6.78 -0.54 -5.09
CA PHE A 157 -6.61 -1.85 -4.47
C PHE A 157 -7.88 -2.68 -4.60
N ASP A 158 -7.75 -3.99 -4.40
CA ASP A 158 -8.87 -4.93 -4.34
C ASP A 158 -9.18 -5.32 -2.91
N SER A 159 -10.46 -5.28 -2.60
CA SER A 159 -11.08 -5.73 -1.34
C SER A 159 -12.09 -6.84 -1.62
N PRO A 160 -12.62 -7.51 -0.57
CA PRO A 160 -13.79 -8.38 -0.70
C PRO A 160 -15.00 -7.69 -1.35
N GLU A 161 -15.13 -6.37 -1.22
CA GLU A 161 -16.21 -5.55 -1.75
C GLU A 161 -15.99 -5.12 -3.22
N GLY A 162 -14.80 -5.35 -3.77
CA GLY A 162 -14.42 -5.02 -5.15
C GLY A 162 -13.25 -4.04 -5.25
N HIS A 163 -13.18 -3.34 -6.38
CA HIS A 163 -12.15 -2.33 -6.66
C HIS A 163 -12.36 -1.10 -5.78
N MET A 164 -11.32 -0.75 -5.02
CA MET A 164 -11.34 0.32 -4.05
C MET A 164 -10.33 1.42 -4.38
N VAL A 165 -10.58 2.62 -3.85
CA VAL A 165 -9.68 3.77 -3.98
C VAL A 165 -9.37 4.42 -2.64
N CYS A 166 -8.13 4.88 -2.55
CA CYS A 166 -7.63 5.78 -1.53
C CYS A 166 -6.77 6.87 -2.19
N SER A 167 -6.13 7.67 -1.36
CA SER A 167 -5.12 8.66 -1.72
C SER A 167 -3.83 8.35 -0.97
N ALA A 168 -2.72 8.93 -1.44
CA ALA A 168 -1.42 8.76 -0.81
C ALA A 168 -0.45 9.87 -1.19
N THR A 169 0.69 9.92 -0.51
CA THR A 169 1.76 10.90 -0.73
C THR A 169 3.11 10.22 -0.88
N VAL A 170 3.90 10.60 -1.89
CA VAL A 170 5.31 10.20 -2.01
C VAL A 170 6.11 10.85 -0.88
N VAL A 171 6.80 10.02 -0.09
CA VAL A 171 7.61 10.47 1.04
C VAL A 171 9.06 10.12 0.81
N LYS A 172 9.97 10.91 1.37
CA LYS A 172 11.41 10.65 1.29
C LYS A 172 11.75 9.30 1.89
N ASP A 173 12.85 8.72 1.44
CA ASP A 173 13.43 7.50 1.99
C ASP A 173 14.84 7.83 2.51
N PRO A 174 15.12 7.70 3.82
CA PRO A 174 16.44 8.00 4.36
C PRO A 174 17.51 7.00 3.87
N ALA A 175 17.11 5.80 3.44
CA ALA A 175 18.03 4.83 2.86
C ALA A 175 18.36 5.14 1.38
N HIS A 176 17.50 5.89 0.68
CA HIS A 176 17.69 6.27 -0.73
C HIS A 176 17.41 7.77 -0.96
N PRO A 177 18.25 8.68 -0.44
CA PRO A 177 18.02 10.12 -0.57
C PRO A 177 17.90 10.57 -2.03
N GLY A 178 16.80 11.24 -2.37
CA GLY A 178 16.52 11.72 -3.73
C GLY A 178 16.04 10.62 -4.69
N LYS A 179 15.91 9.38 -4.21
CA LYS A 179 15.55 8.20 -5.00
C LYS A 179 14.50 7.34 -4.30
N SER A 180 13.62 7.97 -3.52
CA SER A 180 12.59 7.25 -2.77
C SER A 180 11.63 6.49 -3.69
N ASN A 181 11.23 5.30 -3.24
CA ASN A 181 10.09 4.52 -3.72
C ASN A 181 9.05 4.30 -2.62
N MET A 182 9.03 5.18 -1.61
CA MET A 182 8.13 5.10 -0.46
C MET A 182 6.91 6.00 -0.63
N VAL A 183 5.74 5.46 -0.29
CA VAL A 183 4.45 6.14 -0.39
C VAL A 183 3.70 6.01 0.94
N TRP A 184 3.31 7.13 1.53
CA TRP A 184 2.52 7.20 2.76
C TRP A 184 1.02 7.17 2.47
N THR A 185 0.27 6.35 3.20
CA THR A 185 -1.20 6.26 3.10
C THR A 185 -1.82 5.86 4.46
N ALA A 186 -3.11 5.53 4.50
CA ALA A 186 -3.79 5.06 5.71
C ALA A 186 -3.65 3.55 5.87
N GLY A 187 -3.70 3.06 7.11
CA GLY A 187 -3.69 1.63 7.43
C GLY A 187 -4.87 0.89 6.79
N HIS A 188 -6.05 1.50 6.83
CA HIS A 188 -7.26 0.95 6.21
C HIS A 188 -7.26 0.96 4.68
N CYS A 189 -6.28 1.60 4.04
CA CYS A 189 -6.10 1.51 2.59
C CYS A 189 -5.29 0.26 2.18
N VAL A 190 -4.70 -0.45 3.14
CA VAL A 190 -3.82 -1.61 2.87
C VAL A 190 -4.23 -2.86 3.65
N HIS A 191 -4.99 -2.73 4.73
CA HIS A 191 -5.39 -3.84 5.60
C HIS A 191 -6.75 -3.60 6.26
N ALA A 192 -7.59 -4.64 6.32
CA ALA A 192 -8.95 -4.60 6.88
C ALA A 192 -9.04 -4.56 8.43
N GLY A 193 -7.98 -4.12 9.10
CA GLY A 193 -7.87 -4.11 10.57
C GLY A 193 -8.09 -5.48 11.22
N LYS A 194 -8.74 -5.50 12.40
CA LYS A 194 -8.87 -6.65 13.30
C LYS A 194 -9.57 -7.87 12.68
N LYS A 195 -10.47 -7.66 11.72
CA LYS A 195 -11.38 -8.70 11.21
C LYS A 195 -10.98 -9.27 9.85
N GLY A 196 -9.86 -8.83 9.29
CA GLY A 196 -9.42 -9.25 7.96
C GLY A 196 -7.90 -9.19 7.79
N GLY A 197 -7.45 -9.30 6.55
CA GLY A 197 -6.04 -9.32 6.17
C GLY A 197 -5.64 -8.15 5.26
N TRP A 198 -4.49 -8.30 4.61
CA TRP A 198 -4.00 -7.38 3.59
C TRP A 198 -4.91 -7.36 2.36
N TYR A 199 -5.10 -6.17 1.79
CA TYR A 199 -5.72 -6.03 0.47
C TYR A 199 -4.76 -6.45 -0.64
N ARG A 200 -5.33 -6.66 -1.83
CA ARG A 200 -4.62 -7.20 -2.99
C ARG A 200 -4.54 -6.15 -4.09
N ASN A 201 -3.70 -6.42 -5.07
CA ASN A 201 -3.50 -5.60 -6.27
C ASN A 201 -3.29 -4.11 -5.95
N ILE A 202 -2.52 -3.81 -4.90
CA ILE A 202 -2.32 -2.43 -4.45
C ILE A 202 -1.38 -1.72 -5.42
N ALA A 203 -1.83 -0.60 -5.98
CA ALA A 203 -1.04 0.27 -6.84
C ALA A 203 -1.26 1.75 -6.50
N PHE A 204 -0.23 2.55 -6.75
CA PHE A 204 -0.22 3.99 -6.60
C PHE A 204 -0.04 4.66 -7.96
N VAL A 205 -0.81 5.70 -8.23
CA VAL A 205 -0.69 6.53 -9.44
C VAL A 205 -0.40 7.98 -9.01
N PRO A 206 0.86 8.44 -9.10
CA PRO A 206 1.21 9.82 -8.78
C PRO A 206 0.60 10.79 -9.80
N SER A 207 0.12 11.94 -9.30
CA SER A 207 -0.58 12.94 -10.12
C SER A 207 -1.66 12.31 -11.02
N TYR A 208 -2.46 11.39 -10.47
CA TYR A 208 -3.57 10.76 -11.19
C TYR A 208 -4.49 11.82 -11.81
N ASN A 209 -4.81 11.63 -13.09
CA ASN A 209 -5.57 12.55 -13.93
C ASN A 209 -5.01 13.98 -13.86
N ASP A 210 -3.69 14.09 -14.05
CA ASP A 210 -2.88 15.30 -13.89
C ASP A 210 -3.45 16.55 -14.58
N LYS A 211 -4.09 16.37 -15.74
CA LYS A 211 -4.72 17.46 -16.54
C LYS A 211 -6.22 17.63 -16.27
N GLY A 212 -6.77 16.90 -15.31
CA GLY A 212 -8.13 17.08 -14.80
C GLY A 212 -9.22 16.73 -15.81
N LEU A 213 -9.03 15.67 -16.60
CA LEU A 213 -10.05 15.16 -17.52
C LEU A 213 -11.39 14.97 -16.77
N PRO A 214 -12.54 15.34 -17.38
CA PRO A 214 -13.84 15.02 -16.82
C PRO A 214 -14.00 13.51 -16.64
N GLY A 215 -14.68 13.06 -15.58
CA GLY A 215 -14.83 11.63 -15.31
C GLY A 215 -15.44 10.83 -16.49
N ALA A 216 -16.34 11.44 -17.26
CA ALA A 216 -16.90 10.81 -18.46
C ALA A 216 -15.85 10.46 -19.55
N GLN A 217 -14.70 11.14 -19.55
CA GLN A 217 -13.62 10.94 -20.53
C GLN A 217 -12.52 10.02 -20.02
N VAL A 218 -12.42 9.78 -18.71
CA VAL A 218 -11.35 8.96 -18.12
C VAL A 218 -11.35 7.54 -18.69
N ASN A 219 -12.52 6.90 -18.81
CA ASN A 219 -12.61 5.49 -19.24
C ASN A 219 -12.00 5.19 -20.62
N THR A 220 -12.07 6.16 -21.53
CA THR A 220 -11.60 5.99 -22.92
C THR A 220 -10.31 6.75 -23.19
N ALA A 221 -9.81 7.50 -22.21
CA ALA A 221 -8.56 8.22 -22.33
C ALA A 221 -7.38 7.23 -22.42
N PRO A 222 -6.34 7.55 -23.19
CA PRO A 222 -5.09 6.82 -23.14
C PRO A 222 -4.53 6.80 -21.70
N VAL A 223 -3.91 5.67 -21.32
CA VAL A 223 -3.39 5.50 -19.94
C VAL A 223 -2.40 6.60 -19.55
N GLN A 224 -1.61 7.12 -20.49
CA GLN A 224 -0.68 8.22 -20.24
C GLN A 224 -1.34 9.56 -19.93
N ASP A 225 -2.60 9.77 -20.32
CA ASP A 225 -3.33 11.00 -19.99
C ASP A 225 -3.96 10.92 -18.58
N VAL A 226 -4.21 9.71 -18.09
CA VAL A 226 -4.78 9.43 -16.76
C VAL A 226 -3.68 9.15 -15.73
N ALA A 227 -2.58 8.52 -16.13
CA ALA A 227 -1.44 8.14 -15.29
C ALA A 227 -0.13 8.55 -15.99
N PRO A 228 0.15 9.86 -16.13
CA PRO A 228 1.30 10.35 -16.92
C PRO A 228 2.66 9.92 -16.37
N TYR A 229 2.73 9.63 -15.07
CA TYR A 229 3.92 9.14 -14.39
C TYR A 229 3.87 7.62 -14.14
N GLY A 230 2.97 6.92 -14.82
CA GLY A 230 2.82 5.47 -14.75
C GLY A 230 2.07 4.95 -13.52
N VAL A 231 1.87 3.63 -13.50
CA VAL A 231 1.26 2.88 -12.40
C VAL A 231 2.37 2.21 -11.59
N TRP A 232 2.36 2.41 -10.27
CA TRP A 232 3.39 1.93 -9.36
C TRP A 232 2.82 0.88 -8.41
N TRP A 233 3.18 -0.38 -8.62
CA TRP A 233 2.69 -1.51 -7.83
C TRP A 233 3.43 -1.61 -6.50
N ALA A 234 2.69 -1.80 -5.40
CA ALA A 234 3.31 -2.05 -4.11
C ALA A 234 3.96 -3.43 -4.09
N ASP A 235 5.28 -3.51 -3.94
CA ASP A 235 5.95 -4.79 -3.69
C ASP A 235 6.15 -5.05 -2.18
N TRP A 236 5.79 -4.08 -1.34
CA TRP A 236 5.58 -4.25 0.09
C TRP A 236 4.64 -3.20 0.67
N ALA A 237 3.86 -3.59 1.69
CA ALA A 237 3.06 -2.70 2.52
C ALA A 237 3.37 -2.93 4.00
N GLN A 238 3.39 -1.85 4.78
CA GLN A 238 3.49 -1.94 6.23
C GLN A 238 2.54 -0.95 6.90
N THR A 239 1.79 -1.42 7.89
CA THR A 239 0.89 -0.62 8.74
C THR A 239 1.23 -0.87 10.21
N SER A 240 0.62 -0.09 11.11
CA SER A 240 0.84 -0.25 12.55
C SER A 240 0.25 -1.57 13.07
N GLY A 241 0.89 -2.16 14.10
CA GLY A 241 0.35 -3.33 14.78
C GLY A 241 -0.98 -3.02 15.49
N GLN A 242 -1.14 -1.78 15.95
CA GLN A 242 -2.37 -1.27 16.56
C GLN A 242 -3.52 -1.25 15.55
N TRP A 243 -3.28 -0.83 14.29
CA TRP A 243 -4.28 -0.92 13.24
C TRP A 243 -4.68 -2.37 12.97
N ILE A 244 -3.71 -3.28 12.82
CA ILE A 244 -4.00 -4.70 12.59
C ILE A 244 -4.81 -5.31 13.73
N THR A 245 -4.52 -4.95 14.99
CA THR A 245 -5.16 -5.59 16.16
C THR A 245 -6.47 -4.94 16.60
N GLN A 246 -6.67 -3.65 16.31
CA GLN A 246 -7.79 -2.86 16.84
C GLN A 246 -8.63 -2.20 15.74
N GLY A 247 -8.06 -2.00 14.55
CA GLY A 247 -8.66 -1.27 13.45
C GLY A 247 -9.99 -1.87 13.00
N SER A 248 -10.90 -0.99 12.60
CA SER A 248 -12.21 -1.33 12.06
C SER A 248 -12.52 -0.43 10.87
N GLU A 249 -13.17 -0.98 9.84
CA GLU A 249 -13.66 -0.24 8.67
C GLU A 249 -14.84 0.68 9.00
N THR A 250 -15.48 0.51 10.16
CA THR A 250 -16.53 1.38 10.68
C THR A 250 -16.19 1.89 12.07
N GLY A 251 -16.61 3.12 12.39
CA GLY A 251 -16.32 3.77 13.65
C GLY A 251 -14.86 4.23 13.78
N GLY A 252 -14.47 4.64 14.99
CA GLY A 252 -13.17 5.26 15.27
C GLY A 252 -12.07 4.30 15.70
N ALA A 253 -12.35 3.00 15.82
CA ALA A 253 -11.41 2.04 16.41
C ALA A 253 -10.11 1.97 15.60
N GLY A 254 -8.99 2.17 16.30
CA GLY A 254 -7.64 2.18 15.71
C GLY A 254 -7.30 3.42 14.87
N ALA A 255 -8.20 4.41 14.73
CA ALA A 255 -7.96 5.61 13.93
C ALA A 255 -6.70 6.41 14.30
N PRO A 256 -6.30 6.53 15.59
CA PRO A 256 -5.02 7.16 15.97
C PRO A 256 -3.77 6.45 15.42
N TYR A 257 -3.89 5.22 14.96
CA TYR A 257 -2.80 4.40 14.41
C TYR A 257 -3.03 4.01 12.94
N ASP A 258 -3.97 4.66 12.29
CA ASP A 258 -4.41 4.36 10.92
C ASP A 258 -3.51 5.05 9.89
N PHE A 259 -2.29 4.53 9.81
CA PHE A 259 -1.26 4.95 8.87
C PHE A 259 -0.52 3.72 8.32
N ALA A 260 -0.04 3.83 7.09
CA ALA A 260 0.75 2.82 6.43
C ALA A 260 1.78 3.45 5.49
N VAL A 261 2.79 2.67 5.16
CA VAL A 261 3.77 3.00 4.13
C VAL A 261 3.87 1.84 3.15
N LEU A 262 3.90 2.17 1.87
CA LEU A 262 4.12 1.26 0.75
C LEU A 262 5.53 1.46 0.22
N HIS A 263 6.19 0.37 -0.18
CA HIS A 263 7.30 0.42 -1.12
C HIS A 263 6.76 -0.02 -2.48
N VAL A 264 7.07 0.73 -3.54
CA VAL A 264 6.48 0.53 -4.86
C VAL A 264 7.51 0.34 -5.96
N LYS A 265 7.08 -0.29 -7.06
CA LYS A 265 7.85 -0.45 -8.29
C LYS A 265 6.99 -0.10 -9.51
N PRO A 266 7.57 0.51 -10.55
CA PRO A 266 6.81 0.88 -11.74
C PRO A 266 6.37 -0.36 -12.53
N GLU A 267 5.14 -0.35 -13.06
CA GLU A 267 4.62 -1.43 -13.91
C GLU A 267 5.45 -1.63 -15.19
N ALA A 268 6.03 -0.54 -15.71
CA ALA A 268 6.83 -0.56 -16.93
C ALA A 268 8.22 -1.22 -16.77
N GLY A 269 8.62 -1.61 -15.55
CA GLY A 269 9.94 -2.20 -15.27
C GLY A 269 10.98 -1.18 -14.79
N ALA A 270 12.24 -1.61 -14.66
CA ALA A 270 13.30 -0.81 -14.05
C ALA A 270 13.54 0.54 -14.77
N GLY A 271 13.85 1.58 -14.00
CA GLY A 271 14.04 2.94 -14.47
C GLY A 271 14.34 3.91 -13.33
N LYS A 272 13.93 5.17 -13.49
CA LYS A 272 13.96 6.17 -12.42
C LYS A 272 13.16 5.68 -11.21
N SER A 273 13.57 6.09 -10.01
CA SER A 273 12.74 5.90 -8.81
C SER A 273 11.44 6.71 -8.90
N LEU A 274 10.52 6.48 -7.97
CA LEU A 274 9.29 7.25 -7.87
C LEU A 274 9.58 8.73 -7.65
N GLU A 275 10.43 9.07 -6.66
CA GLU A 275 10.86 10.44 -6.39
C GLU A 275 11.52 11.11 -7.60
N GLU A 276 12.41 10.42 -8.32
CA GLU A 276 13.04 10.93 -9.54
C GLU A 276 12.04 11.13 -10.69
N THR A 277 10.96 10.34 -10.71
CA THR A 277 9.91 10.40 -11.74
C THR A 277 8.97 11.58 -11.50
N VAL A 278 8.53 11.78 -10.25
CA VAL A 278 7.59 12.86 -9.88
C VAL A 278 8.30 14.17 -9.54
N GLY A 279 9.62 14.12 -9.33
CA GLY A 279 10.49 15.28 -9.08
C GLY A 279 10.50 15.78 -7.63
N ASN A 280 9.74 15.17 -6.72
CA ASN A 280 9.66 15.59 -5.32
C ASN A 280 9.12 14.48 -4.39
N ALA A 281 9.54 14.51 -3.12
CA ALA A 281 9.00 13.68 -2.06
C ALA A 281 8.95 14.46 -0.74
N LEU A 282 7.89 14.25 0.05
CA LEU A 282 7.68 14.97 1.30
C LEU A 282 8.53 14.38 2.42
N THR A 283 9.09 15.27 3.24
CA THR A 283 9.63 14.84 4.54
C THR A 283 8.48 14.55 5.48
N VAL A 284 8.55 13.45 6.22
CA VAL A 284 7.55 13.11 7.26
C VAL A 284 8.03 13.66 8.60
N ASP A 285 7.17 14.40 9.29
CA ASP A 285 7.44 14.94 10.63
C ASP A 285 6.84 14.03 11.70
N PHE A 286 7.70 13.24 12.34
CA PHE A 286 7.34 12.31 13.40
C PHE A 286 7.34 12.94 14.80
N ASN A 287 7.54 14.26 14.91
CA ASN A 287 7.53 14.95 16.21
C ASN A 287 6.12 15.23 16.72
N ALA A 288 5.07 14.84 15.98
CA ALA A 288 3.67 15.07 16.31
C ALA A 288 3.44 16.51 16.86
N PRO A 289 3.56 17.58 16.06
CA PRO A 289 3.42 18.95 16.57
C PRO A 289 2.17 19.15 17.43
N GLN A 290 2.27 20.01 18.45
CA GLN A 290 1.09 20.37 19.22
C GLN A 290 0.12 21.15 18.33
N VAL A 291 -1.17 20.90 18.46
CA VAL A 291 -2.22 21.54 17.65
C VAL A 291 -2.12 23.06 17.71
N LYS A 292 -1.84 23.61 18.90
CA LYS A 292 -1.72 25.07 19.10
C LYS A 292 -0.54 25.71 18.36
N SER A 293 0.52 24.95 18.05
CA SER A 293 1.68 25.48 17.31
C SER A 293 1.49 25.46 15.79
N ILE A 294 0.45 24.81 15.29
CA ILE A 294 0.14 24.71 13.87
C ILE A 294 -0.86 25.82 13.51
N GLN A 295 -0.43 26.81 12.75
CA GLN A 295 -1.30 27.92 12.33
C GLN A 295 -2.28 27.51 11.22
N SER A 296 -1.83 26.61 10.34
CA SER A 296 -2.60 26.12 9.20
C SER A 296 -2.12 24.72 8.83
N MET A 297 -3.07 23.88 8.44
CA MET A 297 -2.88 22.51 8.01
C MET A 297 -3.79 22.26 6.81
N GLY A 298 -3.25 21.64 5.77
CA GLY A 298 -4.04 21.22 4.60
C GLY A 298 -4.12 19.72 4.48
N ALA A 299 -5.20 19.20 3.88
CA ALA A 299 -5.38 17.80 3.53
C ALA A 299 -5.62 17.68 2.02
N TRP A 300 -4.88 16.80 1.34
CA TRP A 300 -5.01 16.56 -0.10
C TRP A 300 -5.49 15.14 -0.38
N GLY A 301 -6.39 14.96 -1.34
CA GLY A 301 -6.83 13.63 -1.76
C GLY A 301 -7.77 13.62 -2.96
N TYR A 302 -8.27 12.41 -3.27
CA TYR A 302 -9.18 12.13 -4.37
C TYR A 302 -10.52 11.60 -3.84
N PRO A 303 -11.38 12.47 -3.26
CA PRO A 303 -12.71 12.09 -2.79
C PRO A 303 -13.53 11.48 -3.93
N ALA A 304 -14.19 10.35 -3.66
CA ALA A 304 -14.77 9.44 -4.64
C ALA A 304 -16.26 9.12 -4.41
N ALA A 305 -16.85 9.62 -3.32
CA ALA A 305 -18.29 9.58 -3.12
C ALA A 305 -18.94 10.95 -3.43
N PRO A 306 -20.23 10.98 -3.83
CA PRO A 306 -20.93 12.21 -4.18
C PRO A 306 -20.78 13.32 -3.12
N PRO A 307 -20.58 14.59 -3.52
CA PRO A 307 -20.69 15.10 -4.90
C PRO A 307 -19.43 14.89 -5.76
N PHE A 308 -18.41 14.20 -5.25
CA PHE A 308 -17.18 13.92 -5.98
C PHE A 308 -17.28 12.60 -6.76
N ASP A 309 -16.42 12.44 -7.76
CA ASP A 309 -16.39 11.27 -8.66
C ASP A 309 -15.08 10.49 -8.60
N GLY A 310 -14.14 10.90 -7.72
CA GLY A 310 -12.86 10.23 -7.53
C GLY A 310 -11.81 10.58 -8.57
N GLN A 311 -12.14 11.41 -9.56
CA GLN A 311 -11.29 11.62 -10.73
C GLN A 311 -10.37 12.83 -10.62
N LYS A 312 -10.62 13.72 -9.66
CA LYS A 312 -9.85 14.95 -9.47
C LYS A 312 -9.28 15.04 -8.07
N MET A 313 -8.16 15.75 -7.94
CA MET A 313 -7.53 16.03 -6.67
C MET A 313 -8.17 17.27 -6.04
N TYR A 314 -8.47 17.18 -4.76
CA TYR A 314 -9.01 18.27 -3.96
C TYR A 314 -8.16 18.50 -2.72
N ASP A 315 -8.25 19.70 -2.17
CA ASP A 315 -7.69 20.05 -0.89
C ASP A 315 -8.67 20.80 0.02
N CYS A 316 -8.42 20.68 1.33
CA CYS A 316 -9.01 21.52 2.36
C CYS A 316 -7.88 22.11 3.19
N VAL A 317 -7.94 23.40 3.50
CA VAL A 317 -6.98 24.07 4.39
C VAL A 317 -7.73 24.73 5.53
N ASP A 318 -7.34 24.41 6.76
CA ASP A 318 -7.97 24.91 7.97
C ASP A 318 -6.93 25.04 9.11
N ARG A 319 -7.35 25.61 10.24
CA ARG A 319 -6.61 25.50 11.50
C ARG A 319 -6.99 24.17 12.18
N PRO A 320 -6.02 23.33 12.57
CA PRO A 320 -6.34 22.07 13.20
C PRO A 320 -6.90 22.26 14.62
N GLY A 321 -7.85 21.40 14.98
CA GLY A 321 -8.30 21.10 16.34
C GLY A 321 -7.92 19.68 16.76
N ARG A 322 -8.29 19.31 17.98
CA ARG A 322 -8.04 17.99 18.57
C ARG A 322 -9.28 17.10 18.51
N LEU A 323 -9.06 15.82 18.21
CA LEU A 323 -10.06 14.76 18.31
C LEU A 323 -9.49 13.58 19.09
N THR A 324 -10.08 13.27 20.24
CA THR A 324 -9.77 12.05 21.00
C THR A 324 -10.88 11.05 20.78
N ILE A 325 -10.55 9.86 20.26
CA ILE A 325 -11.49 8.75 20.12
C ILE A 325 -11.62 7.99 21.44
N GLU A 326 -10.47 7.70 22.04
CA GLU A 326 -10.33 6.93 23.28
C GLU A 326 -9.22 7.62 24.11
N PRO A 327 -9.49 8.05 25.36
CA PRO A 327 -8.52 8.80 26.17
C PRO A 327 -7.15 8.14 26.33
N SER A 328 -7.10 6.81 26.31
CA SER A 328 -5.85 6.03 26.38
C SER A 328 -5.04 5.98 25.08
N GLN A 329 -5.60 6.47 23.96
CA GLN A 329 -4.95 6.49 22.65
C GLN A 329 -4.51 7.90 22.25
N PRO A 330 -3.51 8.05 21.36
CA PRO A 330 -3.07 9.35 20.88
C PRO A 330 -4.22 10.20 20.34
N THR A 331 -4.28 11.47 20.75
CA THR A 331 -5.20 12.44 20.15
C THR A 331 -4.85 12.67 18.67
N MET A 332 -5.88 12.80 17.83
CA MET A 332 -5.78 13.04 16.39
C MET A 332 -5.88 14.54 16.06
N TYR A 333 -5.42 14.93 14.88
CA TYR A 333 -5.79 16.23 14.29
C TYR A 333 -7.19 16.14 13.67
N ARG A 334 -7.94 17.24 13.73
CA ARG A 334 -9.21 17.40 13.03
C ARG A 334 -9.28 18.77 12.35
N ILE A 335 -9.72 18.80 11.10
CA ILE A 335 -9.97 20.03 10.32
C ILE A 335 -11.36 19.99 9.70
N GLY A 336 -11.97 21.16 9.48
CA GLY A 336 -13.14 21.24 8.60
C GLY A 336 -12.74 20.82 7.20
N CYS A 337 -13.51 19.95 6.56
CA CYS A 337 -13.26 19.51 5.20
C CYS A 337 -14.44 18.70 4.65
N THR A 338 -14.89 19.03 3.44
CA THR A 338 -16.00 18.33 2.78
C THR A 338 -15.59 17.17 1.86
N MET A 339 -14.29 16.82 1.81
CA MET A 339 -13.86 15.65 1.06
C MET A 339 -14.49 14.37 1.63
N THR A 340 -14.99 13.52 0.73
CA THR A 340 -15.66 12.25 1.04
C THR A 340 -14.66 11.08 1.05
N GLY A 341 -15.17 9.84 1.21
CA GLY A 341 -14.36 8.63 1.09
C GLY A 341 -13.54 8.59 -0.21
N GLY A 342 -12.37 7.95 -0.19
CA GLY A 342 -11.39 8.00 -1.27
C GLY A 342 -10.31 9.07 -1.05
N SER A 343 -10.61 10.10 -0.27
CA SER A 343 -9.60 11.01 0.29
C SER A 343 -8.73 10.35 1.36
N SER A 344 -9.19 9.23 1.94
CA SER A 344 -8.46 8.36 2.86
C SER A 344 -7.02 8.11 2.45
N GLY A 345 -6.08 8.21 3.40
CA GLY A 345 -4.64 8.08 3.17
C GLY A 345 -3.97 9.27 2.51
N GLY A 346 -4.74 10.23 1.99
CA GLY A 346 -4.26 11.49 1.47
C GLY A 346 -3.45 12.28 2.50
N GLY A 347 -2.34 12.88 2.07
CA GLY A 347 -1.38 13.51 2.97
C GLY A 347 -1.91 14.82 3.56
N TRP A 348 -1.58 15.05 4.83
CA TRP A 348 -1.83 16.32 5.48
C TRP A 348 -0.52 17.08 5.67
N PHE A 349 -0.50 18.33 5.22
CA PHE A 349 0.72 19.14 5.17
C PHE A 349 0.63 20.35 6.08
N ALA A 350 1.75 20.66 6.73
CA ALA A 350 1.92 21.88 7.50
C ALA A 350 3.33 22.46 7.27
N LYS A 351 3.51 23.75 7.53
CA LYS A 351 4.84 24.38 7.52
C LYS A 351 5.55 24.15 8.85
N ARG A 352 6.74 23.56 8.80
CA ARG A 352 7.68 23.40 9.91
C ARG A 352 9.02 24.00 9.50
N ASP A 353 9.51 24.96 10.27
CA ASP A 353 10.81 25.61 10.03
C ASP A 353 10.96 26.12 8.59
N GLY A 354 9.89 26.74 8.08
CA GLY A 354 9.81 27.28 6.71
C GLY A 354 9.58 26.24 5.60
N LYS A 355 9.54 24.94 5.90
CA LYS A 355 9.38 23.85 4.93
C LYS A 355 8.01 23.18 5.06
N VAL A 356 7.42 22.80 3.93
CA VAL A 356 6.20 21.98 3.92
C VAL A 356 6.59 20.53 4.19
N VAL A 357 5.94 19.90 5.17
CA VAL A 357 6.19 18.51 5.58
C VAL A 357 4.86 17.77 5.77
N LEU A 358 4.89 16.44 5.62
CA LEU A 358 3.77 15.56 5.97
C LEU A 358 3.69 15.44 7.48
N VAL A 359 2.54 15.79 8.06
CA VAL A 359 2.29 15.73 9.51
C VAL A 359 1.19 14.75 9.90
N SER A 360 0.40 14.27 8.94
CA SER A 360 -0.70 13.32 9.13
C SER A 360 -1.19 12.75 7.79
N ASN A 361 -2.21 11.90 7.82
CA ASN A 361 -3.00 11.47 6.66
C ASN A 361 -4.49 11.46 7.00
N THR A 362 -5.35 11.52 5.98
CA THR A 362 -6.80 11.33 6.19
C THR A 362 -7.06 9.91 6.68
N SER A 363 -7.76 9.76 7.81
CA SER A 363 -8.14 8.45 8.37
C SER A 363 -9.65 8.28 8.45
N ILE A 364 -10.35 9.29 8.95
CA ILE A 364 -11.78 9.18 9.28
C ILE A 364 -12.50 10.52 9.12
N GLY A 365 -13.80 10.46 8.86
CA GLY A 365 -14.72 11.59 8.92
C GLY A 365 -16.11 11.17 9.41
N PRO A 366 -17.03 12.13 9.61
CA PRO A 366 -18.43 11.83 9.87
C PRO A 366 -19.14 11.46 8.56
N SER A 367 -20.27 10.75 8.66
CA SER A 367 -21.05 10.35 7.49
C SER A 367 -21.60 11.52 6.66
N ASP A 368 -21.73 12.71 7.25
CA ASP A 368 -22.15 13.93 6.55
C ASP A 368 -20.99 14.72 5.92
N SER A 369 -19.76 14.20 5.98
CA SER A 369 -18.56 14.79 5.36
C SER A 369 -18.37 16.27 5.70
N THR A 370 -18.44 16.60 6.99
CA THR A 370 -18.27 17.99 7.49
C THR A 370 -16.85 18.28 7.98
N TRP A 371 -16.12 17.26 8.40
CA TRP A 371 -14.74 17.37 8.87
C TRP A 371 -13.96 16.09 8.54
N LEU A 372 -12.63 16.18 8.51
CA LEU A 372 -11.75 15.01 8.45
C LEU A 372 -10.82 15.00 9.65
N ALA A 373 -10.37 13.81 10.05
CA ALA A 373 -9.38 13.61 11.09
C ALA A 373 -8.27 12.65 10.64
N GLY A 374 -7.07 12.90 11.17
CA GLY A 374 -5.87 12.16 10.86
C GLY A 374 -4.99 11.89 12.09
N PRO A 375 -4.27 10.76 12.12
CA PRO A 375 -3.41 10.42 13.25
C PRO A 375 -2.25 11.41 13.38
N ARG A 376 -1.86 11.73 14.61
CA ARG A 376 -0.62 12.46 14.86
C ARG A 376 0.55 11.48 14.69
N LEU A 377 1.49 11.83 13.82
CA LEU A 377 2.60 10.93 13.49
C LEU A 377 3.67 11.02 14.58
N GLY A 378 3.74 9.98 15.43
CA GLY A 378 4.69 9.83 16.53
C GLY A 378 5.65 8.64 16.36
N THR A 379 6.14 8.11 17.47
CA THR A 379 7.12 7.01 17.51
C THR A 379 6.66 5.76 16.75
N GLU A 380 5.39 5.39 16.86
CA GLU A 380 4.81 4.22 16.18
C GLU A 380 4.82 4.40 14.66
N ALA A 381 4.44 5.60 14.20
CA ALA A 381 4.48 5.98 12.79
C ALA A 381 5.91 5.97 12.24
N LYS A 382 6.86 6.49 13.02
CA LYS A 382 8.29 6.44 12.70
C LYS A 382 8.81 5.01 12.61
N GLY A 383 8.39 4.13 13.53
CA GLY A 383 8.79 2.72 13.53
C GLY A 383 8.33 1.98 12.27
N VAL A 384 7.08 2.19 11.84
CA VAL A 384 6.56 1.62 10.57
C VAL A 384 7.36 2.13 9.36
N TYR A 385 7.64 3.42 9.32
CA TYR A 385 8.41 4.05 8.25
C TYR A 385 9.87 3.57 8.17
N ASP A 386 10.58 3.60 9.30
CA ASP A 386 11.97 3.19 9.40
C ASP A 386 12.14 1.70 9.04
N ALA A 387 11.23 0.84 9.52
CA ALA A 387 11.26 -0.58 9.23
C ALA A 387 11.16 -0.86 7.73
N LEU A 388 10.29 -0.14 7.03
CA LEU A 388 10.16 -0.26 5.58
C LEU A 388 11.40 0.25 4.85
N SER A 389 11.90 1.44 5.20
CA SER A 389 13.12 2.00 4.61
C SER A 389 14.31 1.04 4.77
N GLN A 390 14.53 0.53 5.99
CA GLN A 390 15.60 -0.42 6.29
C GLN A 390 15.47 -1.75 5.53
N LYS A 391 14.25 -2.25 5.34
CA LYS A 391 13.99 -3.49 4.60
C LYS A 391 14.51 -3.40 3.15
N PHE A 392 14.47 -2.20 2.55
CA PHE A 392 14.88 -1.97 1.18
C PHE A 392 16.26 -1.33 1.02
N ALA A 393 16.91 -0.90 2.11
CA ALA A 393 18.19 -0.17 2.09
C ALA A 393 19.38 -0.88 1.42
N LYS A 394 19.30 -2.20 1.19
CA LYS A 394 20.39 -3.01 0.61
C LYS A 394 20.06 -3.54 -0.80
N ARG A 395 19.00 -3.05 -1.44
CA ARG A 395 18.51 -3.57 -2.71
C ARG A 395 18.91 -2.71 -3.90
#